data_AF-D3AU86-F1
#
_entry.id   AF-D3AU86-F1
#
_cell.length_a   1.000
_cell.length_b   1.000
_cell.length_c   1.000
_cell.angle_alpha   90.00
_cell.angle_beta   90.00
_cell.angle_gamma   90.00
#
_symmetry.space_group_name_H-M   'P 1'
#
loop_
_entity.id
_entity.type
_entity.pdbx_description
1 polymer ?
#
loop_
_entity_poly.entity_id
_entity_poly.type
_entity_poly.pdbx_seq_one_letter_code
_entity_poly.pdbx_strand_id
1 'polypeptide(L)'
;SAAERIGELLESGQFASNVELAEAAGYERSLLAEKLWHLYHDFSDKARDSGYLSCLSGIQRTGFPEETAWLAEQLSDPAFRQTLKEEYAAFWTAYQQDRDLLRFHYHRPREIWENLKDLDLPRRTFSSDLSQVPTVQHFITEDEIDAAMTGGSSFAGGKGRIYAFFMENHTDKEKVRFLKDEYGIGGRSHALSGATHSGEDHDGKGLHYKKQDCPDVHLNWEKVAKRITSLVQKGRYLTEQEQAQYDKIQAEKELAEEDAIQAQQPEVEEETPKPTLREQFEQYKPVVTAAISEDAAYRNACGHSDHENAVIEGNAAVRRAVLGSKDMELIRLYSDVPEFRQRLHREVIDETYPKLHELLRPLS
;
A
#
# COMPACT_ATOMS: atom_id res chain seq x y z
N SER A 1 24.99 16.97 13.28
CA SER A 1 24.09 16.07 14.05
C SER A 1 23.22 16.91 14.98
N ALA A 2 22.15 16.36 15.56
CA ALA A 2 21.34 17.11 16.54
C ALA A 2 22.18 17.60 17.74
N ALA A 3 23.13 16.78 18.20
CA ALA A 3 24.04 17.13 19.28
C ALA A 3 24.93 18.35 18.96
N GLU A 4 25.48 18.42 17.75
CA GLU A 4 26.28 19.58 17.30
C GLU A 4 25.44 20.86 17.30
N ARG A 5 24.21 20.79 16.76
CA ARG A 5 23.32 21.94 16.70
C ARG A 5 22.89 22.43 18.08
N ILE A 6 22.62 21.50 19.01
CA ILE A 6 22.33 21.84 20.41
C ILE A 6 23.55 22.51 21.06
N GLY A 7 24.76 21.99 20.80
CA GLY A 7 26.01 22.58 21.27
C GLY A 7 26.18 24.03 20.80
N GLU A 8 25.98 24.30 19.50
CA GLU A 8 26.01 25.65 18.95
C GLU A 8 25.01 26.60 19.62
N LEU A 9 23.78 26.13 19.86
CA LEU A 9 22.72 26.94 20.49
C LEU A 9 23.00 27.22 21.97
N LEU A 10 23.62 26.26 22.68
CA LEU A 10 24.07 26.46 24.07
C LEU A 10 25.21 27.47 24.12
N GLU A 11 26.15 27.42 23.17
CA GLU A 11 27.26 28.37 23.07
C GLU A 11 26.80 29.77 22.67
N SER A 12 25.78 29.88 21.82
CA SER A 12 25.18 31.16 21.44
C SER A 12 24.17 31.70 22.46
N GLY A 13 23.90 30.97 23.55
CA GLY A 13 22.97 31.37 24.61
C GLY A 13 21.49 31.34 24.20
N GLN A 14 21.15 30.64 23.12
CA GLN A 14 19.80 30.58 22.52
C GLN A 14 19.04 29.29 22.82
N PHE A 15 19.63 28.37 23.60
CA PHE A 15 19.04 27.05 23.84
C PHE A 15 18.16 26.98 25.10
N ALA A 16 18.66 27.47 26.24
CA ALA A 16 18.00 27.36 27.54
C ALA A 16 18.21 28.65 28.34
N SER A 17 17.26 29.00 29.20
CA SER A 17 17.32 30.19 30.06
C SER A 17 18.36 30.04 31.18
N ASN A 18 18.77 31.16 31.79
CA ASN A 18 19.70 31.14 32.92
C ASN A 18 19.16 30.35 34.13
N VAL A 19 17.84 30.29 34.32
CA VAL A 19 17.22 29.50 35.39
C VAL A 19 17.38 28.01 35.11
N GLU A 20 17.04 27.55 33.91
CA GLU A 20 17.20 26.15 33.49
C GLU A 20 18.66 25.70 33.57
N LEU A 21 19.60 26.55 33.12
CA LEU A 21 21.03 26.27 33.20
C LEU A 21 21.53 26.14 34.65
N ALA A 22 21.01 26.96 35.57
CA ALA A 22 21.37 26.90 36.99
C ALA A 22 20.75 25.68 37.69
N GLU A 23 19.52 25.32 37.35
CA GLU A 23 18.78 24.22 37.98
C GLU A 23 19.15 22.84 37.42
N ALA A 24 19.70 22.76 36.20
CA ALA A 24 20.03 21.50 35.52
C ALA A 24 20.85 20.53 36.39
N ALA A 25 21.86 21.02 37.12
CA ALA A 25 22.67 20.18 38.00
C ALA A 25 21.87 19.63 39.19
N GLY A 26 20.95 20.42 39.75
CA GLY A 26 20.03 19.97 40.79
C GLY A 26 19.04 18.94 40.26
N TYR A 27 18.52 19.17 39.07
CA TYR A 27 17.53 18.30 38.42
C TYR A 27 18.11 16.92 38.03
N GLU A 28 19.34 16.86 37.53
CA GLU A 28 20.01 15.57 37.27
C GLU A 28 20.16 14.74 38.55
N ARG A 29 20.52 15.40 39.68
CA ARG A 29 20.63 14.73 40.98
C ARG A 29 19.28 14.28 41.50
N SER A 30 18.22 15.06 41.32
CA SER A 30 16.88 14.67 41.76
C SER A 30 16.34 13.47 40.99
N LEU A 31 16.54 13.43 39.66
CA LEU A 31 16.18 12.27 38.84
C LEU A 31 16.93 11.01 39.25
N LEU A 32 18.24 11.11 39.54
CA LEU A 32 19.01 9.98 40.02
C LEU A 32 18.59 9.55 41.42
N ALA A 33 18.31 10.51 42.31
CA ALA A 33 17.84 10.25 43.67
C ALA A 33 16.52 9.47 43.67
N GLU A 34 15.55 9.85 42.84
CA GLU A 34 14.28 9.14 42.72
C GLU A 34 14.48 7.68 42.25
N LYS A 35 15.32 7.45 41.24
CA LYS A 35 15.65 6.10 40.76
C LYS A 35 16.31 5.25 41.84
N LEU A 36 17.27 5.82 42.58
CA LEU A 36 17.94 5.15 43.70
C LEU A 36 16.98 4.86 44.86
N TRP A 37 16.11 5.80 45.18
CA TRP A 37 15.09 5.67 46.23
C TRP A 37 14.15 4.51 45.95
N HIS A 38 13.62 4.41 44.72
CA HIS A 38 12.76 3.32 44.29
C HIS A 38 13.48 1.97 44.31
N LEU A 39 14.70 1.93 43.77
CA LEU A 39 15.51 0.72 43.77
C LEU A 39 15.79 0.22 45.19
N TYR A 40 16.15 1.13 46.11
CA TYR A 40 16.47 0.78 47.49
C TYR A 40 15.25 0.29 48.28
N HIS A 41 14.09 0.92 48.07
CA HIS A 41 12.84 0.50 48.71
C HIS A 41 12.40 -0.90 48.29
N ASP A 42 12.68 -1.28 47.04
CA ASP A 42 12.34 -2.58 46.47
C ASP A 42 13.38 -3.68 46.74
N PHE A 43 14.35 -3.44 47.62
CA PHE A 43 15.26 -4.48 48.09
C PHE A 43 14.48 -5.63 48.74
N SER A 44 14.84 -6.86 48.37
CA SER A 44 14.36 -8.05 49.06
C SER A 44 14.95 -8.13 50.47
N ASP A 45 14.35 -8.96 51.32
CA ASP A 45 14.83 -9.10 52.71
C ASP A 45 16.29 -9.61 52.74
N LYS A 46 16.65 -10.48 51.79
CA LYS A 46 18.03 -10.95 51.57
C LYS A 46 19.00 -9.80 51.27
N ALA A 47 18.61 -8.85 50.43
CA ALA A 47 19.44 -7.70 50.09
C ALA A 47 19.60 -6.75 51.29
N ARG A 48 18.54 -6.56 52.08
CA ARG A 48 18.54 -5.76 53.31
C ARG A 48 19.44 -6.38 54.39
N ASP A 49 19.31 -7.67 54.62
CA ASP A 49 20.11 -8.42 55.61
C ASP A 49 21.60 -8.45 55.24
N SER A 50 21.91 -8.40 53.95
CA SER A 50 23.29 -8.32 53.43
C SER A 50 23.90 -6.93 53.53
N GLY A 51 23.13 -5.90 53.92
CA GLY A 51 23.62 -4.54 54.11
C GLY A 51 24.01 -3.80 52.82
N TYR A 52 23.46 -4.19 51.67
CA TYR A 52 23.74 -3.46 50.41
C TYR A 52 23.22 -2.02 50.48
N LEU A 53 23.98 -1.09 49.87
CA LEU A 53 23.67 0.34 49.84
C LEU A 53 23.43 0.94 51.24
N SER A 54 24.30 0.63 52.20
CA SER A 54 24.21 1.08 53.59
C SER A 54 24.21 2.61 53.73
N CYS A 55 24.88 3.32 52.82
CA CYS A 55 24.87 4.79 52.77
C CYS A 55 23.48 5.37 52.49
N LEU A 56 22.53 4.56 51.99
CA LEU A 56 21.13 4.94 51.74
C LEU A 56 20.20 4.65 52.93
N SER A 57 20.70 4.11 54.04
CA SER A 57 19.87 3.79 55.24
C SER A 57 19.12 4.98 55.85
N GLY A 58 19.48 6.21 55.49
CA GLY A 58 18.73 7.43 55.85
C GLY A 58 17.32 7.53 55.23
N ILE A 59 17.03 6.74 54.19
CA ILE A 59 15.82 6.76 53.36
C ILE A 59 14.65 5.96 53.99
N GLN A 60 14.55 5.89 55.31
CA GLN A 60 13.50 5.12 56.01
C GLN A 60 12.75 5.93 57.08
N ARG A 61 12.84 7.26 57.02
CA ARG A 61 12.45 8.14 58.14
C ARG A 61 11.19 8.94 57.86
N THR A 62 10.96 9.40 56.63
CA THR A 62 9.93 10.40 56.32
C THR A 62 9.12 10.09 55.06
N GLY A 63 9.63 9.23 54.17
CA GLY A 63 8.99 8.89 52.90
C GLY A 63 9.21 9.92 51.78
N PHE A 64 8.45 9.76 50.70
CA PHE A 64 8.43 10.66 49.55
C PHE A 64 7.51 11.86 49.81
N PRO A 65 7.89 13.10 49.39
CA PRO A 65 9.07 13.49 48.60
C PRO A 65 10.32 13.89 49.41
N GLU A 66 10.27 13.88 50.74
CA GLU A 66 11.33 14.42 51.59
C GLU A 66 12.64 13.62 51.46
N GLU A 67 12.57 12.30 51.33
CA GLU A 67 13.75 11.44 51.23
C GLU A 67 14.47 11.55 49.88
N THR A 68 13.74 11.76 48.78
CA THR A 68 14.34 11.97 47.47
C THR A 68 15.01 13.34 47.40
N ALA A 69 14.43 14.37 48.02
CA ALA A 69 15.07 15.67 48.17
C ALA A 69 16.34 15.59 49.02
N TRP A 70 16.31 14.88 50.15
CA TRP A 70 17.51 14.64 50.97
C TRP A 70 18.60 13.91 50.17
N LEU A 71 18.24 12.84 49.44
CA LEU A 71 19.22 12.08 48.66
C LEU A 71 19.81 12.93 47.52
N ALA A 72 19.00 13.76 46.86
CA ALA A 72 19.49 14.67 45.83
C ALA A 72 20.53 15.67 46.38
N GLU A 73 20.32 16.14 47.61
CA GLU A 73 21.29 16.99 48.31
C GLU A 73 22.56 16.21 48.68
N GLN A 74 22.45 14.97 49.17
CA GLN A 74 23.62 14.13 49.46
C GLN A 74 24.44 13.83 48.20
N LEU A 75 23.80 13.66 47.04
CA LEU A 75 24.48 13.47 45.75
C LEU A 75 25.29 14.69 45.31
N SER A 76 25.10 15.87 45.94
CA SER A 76 25.96 17.03 45.71
C SER A 76 27.38 16.82 46.23
N ASP A 77 27.56 16.02 47.28
CA ASP A 77 28.84 15.77 47.94
C ASP A 77 29.65 14.68 47.20
N PRO A 78 30.85 15.01 46.67
CA PRO A 78 31.73 14.02 46.05
C PRO A 78 32.11 12.84 46.95
N ALA A 79 32.24 13.05 48.27
CA ALA A 79 32.59 11.97 49.20
C ALA A 79 31.45 10.96 49.36
N PHE A 80 30.21 11.45 49.45
CA PHE A 80 29.02 10.60 49.43
C PHE A 80 28.90 9.84 48.11
N ARG A 81 29.08 10.51 46.95
CA ARG A 81 29.05 9.84 45.64
C ARG A 81 30.11 8.74 45.53
N GLN A 82 31.30 8.96 46.06
CA GLN A 82 32.35 7.96 46.07
C GLN A 82 31.94 6.70 46.86
N THR A 83 31.44 6.91 48.08
CA THR A 83 30.92 5.83 48.94
C THR A 83 29.79 5.06 48.25
N LEU A 84 28.82 5.80 47.71
CA LEU A 84 27.69 5.20 46.99
C LEU A 84 28.16 4.40 45.77
N LYS A 85 29.15 4.87 45.01
CA LYS A 85 29.68 4.13 43.86
C LYS A 85 30.29 2.79 44.28
N GLU A 86 31.05 2.76 45.37
CA GLU A 86 31.68 1.54 45.88
C GLU A 86 30.63 0.51 46.32
N GLU A 87 29.64 0.95 47.11
CA GLU A 87 28.54 0.09 47.54
C GLU A 87 27.68 -0.37 46.36
N TYR A 88 27.41 0.52 45.41
CA TYR A 88 26.62 0.21 44.21
C TYR A 88 27.35 -0.78 43.29
N ALA A 89 28.67 -0.68 43.15
CA ALA A 89 29.46 -1.65 42.38
C ALA A 89 29.37 -3.07 42.98
N ALA A 90 29.44 -3.18 44.30
CA ALA A 90 29.26 -4.44 45.03
C ALA A 90 27.85 -5.00 44.82
N PHE A 91 26.81 -4.17 45.01
CA PHE A 91 25.43 -4.54 44.74
C PHE A 91 25.22 -4.97 43.28
N TRP A 92 25.75 -4.22 42.31
CA TRP A 92 25.58 -4.50 40.88
C TRP A 92 26.19 -5.84 40.49
N THR A 93 27.36 -6.18 41.04
CA THR A 93 28.01 -7.47 40.80
C THR A 93 27.18 -8.61 41.41
N ALA A 94 26.66 -8.43 42.62
CA ALA A 94 25.78 -9.42 43.26
C ALA A 94 24.47 -9.60 42.50
N TYR A 95 23.84 -8.51 42.05
CA TYR A 95 22.57 -8.53 41.32
C TYR A 95 22.67 -9.19 39.94
N GLN A 96 23.84 -9.15 39.30
CA GLN A 96 24.10 -9.89 38.06
C GLN A 96 24.09 -11.41 38.28
N GLN A 97 24.49 -11.87 39.47
CA GLN A 97 24.53 -13.28 39.82
C GLN A 97 23.20 -13.75 40.41
N ASP A 98 22.54 -12.89 41.17
CA ASP A 98 21.30 -13.17 41.87
C ASP A 98 20.29 -12.03 41.66
N ARG A 99 19.29 -12.30 40.82
CA ARG A 99 18.25 -11.32 40.51
C ARG A 99 17.26 -11.15 41.66
N ASP A 100 17.18 -12.08 42.61
CA ASP A 100 16.22 -12.06 43.71
C ASP A 100 16.61 -11.02 44.81
N LEU A 101 17.70 -10.28 44.62
CA LEU A 101 18.05 -9.14 45.47
C LEU A 101 17.05 -7.97 45.32
N LEU A 102 16.32 -7.90 44.21
CA LEU A 102 15.24 -6.93 44.00
C LEU A 102 13.88 -7.64 43.89
N ARG A 103 12.86 -7.08 44.55
CA ARG A 103 11.47 -7.54 44.45
C ARG A 103 10.88 -7.29 43.05
N PHE A 104 11.32 -6.22 42.38
CA PHE A 104 10.88 -5.85 41.04
C PHE A 104 12.07 -5.48 40.14
N HIS A 105 11.98 -5.77 38.83
CA HIS A 105 13.13 -5.68 37.90
C HIS A 105 13.05 -4.58 36.83
N TYR A 106 12.20 -3.55 37.00
CA TYR A 106 12.06 -2.45 36.04
C TYR A 106 13.01 -1.26 36.28
N HIS A 107 13.79 -1.26 37.36
CA HIS A 107 14.64 -0.13 37.82
C HIS A 107 15.85 0.21 36.95
N ARG A 108 16.15 -0.60 35.92
CA ARG A 108 17.32 -0.41 35.02
C ARG A 108 18.64 -0.09 35.76
N PRO A 109 19.18 -0.99 36.61
CA PRO A 109 20.33 -0.66 37.46
C PRO A 109 21.61 -0.26 36.69
N ARG A 110 21.78 -0.74 35.45
CA ARG A 110 22.86 -0.29 34.57
C ARG A 110 22.78 1.21 34.26
N GLU A 111 21.57 1.74 34.02
CA GLU A 111 21.35 3.15 33.73
C GLU A 111 21.67 4.02 34.96
N ILE A 112 21.26 3.56 36.15
CA ILE A 112 21.58 4.22 37.42
C ILE A 112 23.10 4.27 37.64
N TRP A 113 23.81 3.18 37.33
CA TRP A 113 25.27 3.12 37.44
C TRP A 113 25.99 4.11 36.54
N GLU A 114 25.60 4.23 35.27
CA GLU A 114 26.21 5.19 34.35
C GLU A 114 25.89 6.64 34.77
N ASN A 115 24.63 6.94 35.11
CA ASN A 115 24.25 8.27 35.60
C ASN A 115 25.03 8.69 36.85
N LEU A 116 25.32 7.75 37.75
CA LEU A 116 26.12 8.01 38.95
C LEU A 116 27.57 8.38 38.61
N LYS A 117 28.16 7.80 37.56
CA LYS A 117 29.49 8.18 37.07
C LYS A 117 29.46 9.54 36.38
N ASP A 118 28.41 9.81 35.61
CA ASP A 118 28.27 11.05 34.85
C ASP A 118 28.23 12.29 35.76
N LEU A 119 27.76 12.14 37.01
CA LEU A 119 27.79 13.21 38.01
C LEU A 119 29.21 13.72 38.37
N ASP A 120 30.25 12.93 38.12
CA ASP A 120 31.64 13.33 38.37
C ASP A 120 32.32 13.95 37.14
N LEU A 121 31.65 13.97 35.99
CA LEU A 121 32.19 14.61 34.80
C LEU A 121 32.32 16.13 35.01
N PRO A 122 33.39 16.76 34.48
CA PRO A 122 33.55 18.20 34.57
C PRO A 122 32.39 18.91 33.84
N ARG A 123 31.66 19.74 34.57
CA ARG A 123 30.52 20.47 34.02
C ARG A 123 30.98 21.64 33.17
N ARG A 124 30.42 21.75 31.96
CA ARG A 124 30.54 22.94 31.13
C ARG A 124 29.46 23.94 31.52
N THR A 125 29.86 25.15 31.87
CA THR A 125 28.94 26.25 32.16
C THR A 125 28.58 26.97 30.87
N PHE A 126 27.30 27.34 30.74
CA PHE A 126 26.79 28.15 29.64
C PHE A 126 26.14 29.41 30.21
N SER A 127 26.04 30.45 29.39
CA SER A 127 25.34 31.70 29.71
C SER A 127 24.28 31.93 28.66
N SER A 128 23.13 32.44 29.06
CA SER A 128 22.04 32.74 28.13
C SER A 128 21.60 34.20 28.21
N ASP A 129 21.25 34.75 27.05
CA ASP A 129 20.59 36.05 26.94
C ASP A 129 19.05 35.92 27.03
N LEU A 130 18.53 34.69 27.11
CA LEU A 130 17.10 34.42 27.24
C LEU A 130 16.66 34.72 28.68
N SER A 131 15.84 35.76 28.82
CA SER A 131 15.24 36.16 30.10
C SER A 131 14.08 35.26 30.52
N GLN A 132 13.45 34.56 29.58
CA GLN A 132 12.39 33.59 29.80
C GLN A 132 12.58 32.40 28.88
N VAL A 133 12.13 31.23 29.31
CA VAL A 133 12.03 30.05 28.44
C VAL A 133 11.17 30.45 27.24
N PRO A 134 11.70 30.43 26.01
CA PRO A 134 10.89 30.73 24.84
C PRO A 134 9.71 29.75 24.84
N THR A 135 8.49 30.28 24.81
CA THR A 135 7.32 29.41 24.64
C THR A 135 7.52 28.66 23.33
N VAL A 136 7.59 27.34 23.42
CA VAL A 136 7.73 26.48 22.24
C VAL A 136 6.52 26.78 21.36
N GLN A 137 6.73 27.55 20.30
CA GLN A 137 5.71 27.75 19.30
C GLN A 137 5.49 26.40 18.65
N HIS A 138 4.29 25.84 18.79
CA HIS A 138 3.94 24.65 18.06
C HIS A 138 3.97 25.00 16.57
N PHE A 139 4.57 24.13 15.76
CA PHE A 139 4.61 24.27 14.32
C PHE A 139 4.31 22.92 13.68
N ILE A 140 3.93 22.97 12.41
CA ILE A 140 3.77 21.77 11.59
C ILE A 140 5.15 21.43 11.03
N THR A 141 5.67 20.26 11.39
CA THR A 141 7.00 19.83 10.97
C THR A 141 7.01 19.41 9.50
N GLU A 142 8.20 19.44 8.89
CA GLU A 142 8.38 18.98 7.52
C GLU A 142 8.02 17.50 7.35
N ASP A 143 8.37 16.64 8.32
CA ASP A 143 8.01 15.22 8.27
C ASP A 143 6.48 15.00 8.33
N GLU A 144 5.74 15.82 9.09
CA GLU A 144 4.28 15.77 9.11
C GLU A 144 3.68 16.17 7.75
N ILE A 145 4.24 17.19 7.10
CA ILE A 145 3.81 17.63 5.77
C ILE A 145 4.10 16.55 4.72
N ASP A 146 5.30 15.98 4.73
CA ASP A 146 5.68 14.90 3.81
C ASP A 146 4.73 13.71 3.98
N ALA A 147 4.50 13.27 5.22
CA ALA A 147 3.57 12.19 5.51
C ALA A 147 2.16 12.48 4.97
N ALA A 148 1.64 13.69 5.18
CA ALA A 148 0.35 14.10 4.64
C ALA A 148 0.33 14.03 3.10
N MET A 149 1.37 14.55 2.43
CA MET A 149 1.46 14.51 0.96
C MET A 149 1.52 13.09 0.38
N THR A 150 2.16 12.15 1.08
CA THR A 150 2.16 10.74 0.65
C THR A 150 0.77 10.09 0.71
N GLY A 151 -0.22 10.71 1.36
CA GLY A 151 -1.61 10.25 1.33
C GLY A 151 -2.28 10.39 -0.05
N GLY A 152 -1.66 11.09 -1.00
CA GLY A 152 -2.21 11.33 -2.34
C GLY A 152 -3.36 12.33 -2.37
N SER A 153 -4.07 12.38 -3.50
CA SER A 153 -5.32 13.15 -3.63
C SER A 153 -6.46 12.44 -2.90
N SER A 154 -7.50 13.18 -2.53
CA SER A 154 -8.68 12.63 -1.84
C SER A 154 -9.53 11.68 -2.70
N PHE A 155 -9.10 11.39 -3.93
CA PHE A 155 -9.75 10.50 -4.87
C PHE A 155 -9.21 9.07 -4.73
N ALA A 156 -10.08 8.08 -4.93
CA ALA A 156 -9.69 6.68 -4.94
C ALA A 156 -8.57 6.43 -5.97
N GLY A 157 -7.49 5.79 -5.53
CA GLY A 157 -6.31 5.51 -6.36
C GLY A 157 -5.46 6.75 -6.72
N GLY A 158 -5.77 7.92 -6.18
CA GLY A 158 -5.06 9.18 -6.48
C GLY A 158 -3.58 9.15 -6.18
N LYS A 159 -3.20 8.56 -5.03
CA LYS A 159 -1.79 8.32 -4.66
C LYS A 159 -1.01 7.57 -5.76
N GLY A 160 -1.60 6.50 -6.30
CA GLY A 160 -0.98 5.71 -7.36
C GLY A 160 -0.84 6.48 -8.68
N ARG A 161 -1.85 7.28 -9.05
CA ARG A 161 -1.79 8.14 -10.25
C ARG A 161 -0.71 9.22 -10.13
N ILE A 162 -0.61 9.87 -8.98
CA ILE A 162 0.44 10.85 -8.70
C ILE A 162 1.81 10.19 -8.80
N TYR A 163 1.99 9.02 -8.17
CA TYR A 163 3.26 8.30 -8.25
C TYR A 163 3.65 7.96 -9.69
N ALA A 164 2.73 7.34 -10.46
CA ALA A 164 2.97 6.97 -11.86
C ALA A 164 3.36 8.19 -12.71
N PHE A 165 2.61 9.29 -12.60
CA PHE A 165 2.91 10.52 -13.33
C PHE A 165 4.27 11.11 -12.95
N PHE A 166 4.69 11.03 -11.68
CA PHE A 166 5.97 11.58 -11.24
C PHE A 166 7.18 10.68 -11.53
N MET A 167 6.96 9.40 -11.83
CA MET A 167 7.98 8.47 -12.32
C MET A 167 8.35 8.72 -13.78
N GLU A 168 7.42 9.26 -14.57
CA GLU A 168 7.63 9.65 -15.96
C GLU A 168 8.39 10.99 -16.09
N ASN A 169 9.02 11.20 -17.24
CA ASN A 169 9.77 12.42 -17.54
C ASN A 169 8.84 13.58 -17.93
N HIS A 170 8.32 14.28 -16.93
CA HIS A 170 7.50 15.49 -17.10
C HIS A 170 8.21 16.75 -16.62
N THR A 171 7.90 17.89 -17.25
CA THR A 171 8.38 19.20 -16.81
C THR A 171 7.71 19.65 -15.51
N ASP A 172 8.35 20.55 -14.77
CA ASP A 172 7.78 21.12 -13.54
C ASP A 172 6.39 21.76 -13.76
N LYS A 173 6.17 22.36 -14.93
CA LYS A 173 4.87 22.97 -15.29
C LYS A 173 3.78 21.92 -15.48
N GLU A 174 4.10 20.80 -16.13
CA GLU A 174 3.18 19.68 -16.32
C GLU A 174 2.83 19.03 -15.00
N LYS A 175 3.83 18.79 -14.13
CA LYS A 175 3.63 18.28 -12.77
C LYS A 175 2.72 19.18 -11.94
N VAL A 176 2.93 20.49 -11.97
CA VAL A 176 2.08 21.47 -11.26
C VAL A 176 0.65 21.45 -11.79
N ARG A 177 0.47 21.40 -13.11
CA ARG A 177 -0.85 21.35 -13.74
C ARG A 177 -1.58 20.06 -13.39
N PHE A 178 -0.89 18.93 -13.51
CA PHE A 178 -1.43 17.63 -13.14
C PHE A 178 -1.91 17.61 -11.68
N LEU A 179 -1.09 18.09 -10.73
CA LEU A 179 -1.48 18.13 -9.32
C LEU A 179 -2.72 19.00 -9.08
N LYS A 180 -2.83 20.15 -9.75
CA LYS A 180 -4.03 21.01 -9.65
C LYS A 180 -5.29 20.29 -10.11
N ASP A 181 -5.20 19.58 -11.23
CA ASP A 181 -6.32 18.85 -11.82
C ASP A 181 -6.68 17.61 -10.98
N GLU A 182 -5.67 16.92 -10.43
CA GLU A 182 -5.81 15.69 -9.63
C GLU A 182 -6.33 15.96 -8.21
N TYR A 183 -5.98 17.08 -7.58
CA TYR A 183 -6.51 17.47 -6.26
C TYR A 183 -7.84 18.22 -6.36
N GLY A 184 -8.01 19.09 -7.36
CA GLY A 184 -9.20 19.92 -7.50
C GLY A 184 -9.42 20.86 -6.31
N ILE A 185 -10.65 20.92 -5.81
CA ILE A 185 -11.03 21.69 -4.62
C ILE A 185 -11.61 20.72 -3.60
N GLY A 186 -11.05 20.71 -2.40
CA GLY A 186 -11.46 19.77 -1.37
C GLY A 186 -10.68 19.95 -0.08
N GLY A 187 -10.84 18.99 0.82
CA GLY A 187 -10.13 18.97 2.08
C GLY A 187 -10.43 17.71 2.87
N ARG A 188 -9.63 17.46 3.90
CA ARG A 188 -9.75 16.32 4.80
C ARG A 188 -9.41 16.71 6.23
N SER A 189 -10.11 16.10 7.18
CA SER A 189 -9.76 16.17 8.60
C SER A 189 -8.69 15.13 8.95
N HIS A 190 -8.03 15.32 10.10
CA HIS A 190 -6.97 14.46 10.61
C HIS A 190 -5.80 14.27 9.62
N ALA A 191 -5.43 15.33 8.91
CA ALA A 191 -4.48 15.27 7.81
C ALA A 191 -3.01 15.12 8.24
N LEU A 192 -2.65 15.53 9.46
CA LEU A 192 -1.28 15.49 9.96
C LEU A 192 -1.09 14.33 10.95
N SER A 193 0.06 13.66 10.82
CA SER A 193 0.38 12.46 11.61
C SER A 193 0.29 12.72 13.11
N GLY A 194 -0.46 11.88 13.82
CA GLY A 194 -0.60 11.96 15.28
C GLY A 194 -1.41 13.17 15.80
N ALA A 195 -2.01 13.98 14.93
CA ALA A 195 -2.75 15.19 15.32
C ALA A 195 -4.25 15.07 15.00
N THR A 196 -5.05 14.70 16.00
CA THR A 196 -6.52 14.58 15.85
C THR A 196 -7.23 15.90 15.60
N HIS A 197 -6.64 17.04 15.90
CA HIS A 197 -7.18 18.36 15.60
C HIS A 197 -6.37 19.03 14.47
N SER A 198 -6.22 18.31 13.36
CA SER A 198 -5.56 18.80 12.15
C SER A 198 -6.47 18.68 10.94
N GLY A 199 -6.23 19.52 9.93
CA GLY A 199 -6.94 19.52 8.67
C GLY A 199 -6.04 19.94 7.52
N GLU A 200 -6.37 19.44 6.33
CA GLU A 200 -5.80 19.88 5.07
C GLU A 200 -6.94 20.38 4.20
N ASP A 201 -6.85 21.63 3.74
CA ASP A 201 -7.68 22.17 2.68
C ASP A 201 -6.81 22.29 1.41
N HIS A 202 -7.39 22.10 0.24
CA HIS A 202 -6.68 22.30 -1.03
C HIS A 202 -7.56 22.96 -2.09
N ASP A 203 -6.95 23.87 -2.84
CA ASP A 203 -7.60 24.64 -3.89
C ASP A 203 -6.65 24.92 -5.07
N GLY A 204 -7.09 25.76 -6.02
CA GLY A 204 -6.27 26.13 -7.18
C GLY A 204 -4.95 26.84 -6.86
N LYS A 205 -4.73 27.30 -5.62
CA LYS A 205 -3.50 27.95 -5.16
C LYS A 205 -2.53 26.97 -4.51
N GLY A 206 -3.02 25.93 -3.84
CA GLY A 206 -2.14 24.93 -3.22
C GLY A 206 -2.78 24.10 -2.13
N LEU A 207 -1.91 23.58 -1.24
CA LEU A 207 -2.28 22.86 -0.03
C LEU A 207 -2.18 23.80 1.19
N HIS A 208 -3.16 23.70 2.07
CA HIS A 208 -3.30 24.49 3.27
C HIS A 208 -3.43 23.55 4.47
N TYR A 209 -2.43 23.52 5.34
CA TYR A 209 -2.43 22.70 6.54
C TYR A 209 -2.74 23.53 7.77
N LYS A 210 -3.64 23.00 8.61
CA LYS A 210 -4.02 23.58 9.89
C LYS A 210 -3.83 22.53 10.99
N LYS A 211 -3.29 22.97 12.12
CA LYS A 211 -3.12 22.16 13.33
C LYS A 211 -3.41 23.04 14.54
N GLN A 212 -4.09 22.49 15.53
CA GLN A 212 -4.38 23.20 16.77
C GLN A 212 -3.11 23.81 17.37
N ASP A 213 -3.20 25.08 17.79
CA ASP A 213 -2.13 25.86 18.40
C ASP A 213 -0.86 26.06 17.55
N CYS A 214 -0.91 25.74 16.25
CA CYS A 214 0.16 25.99 15.28
C CYS A 214 -0.23 27.06 14.25
N PRO A 215 0.73 27.84 13.71
CA PRO A 215 0.50 28.67 12.53
C PRO A 215 0.11 27.83 11.30
N ASP A 216 -0.80 28.35 10.49
CA ASP A 216 -1.24 27.71 9.24
C ASP A 216 -0.10 27.65 8.20
N VAL A 217 0.10 26.48 7.59
CA VAL A 217 1.11 26.27 6.54
C VAL A 217 0.46 26.29 5.17
N HIS A 218 0.99 27.14 4.29
CA HIS A 218 0.50 27.33 2.93
C HIS A 218 1.56 26.93 1.91
N LEU A 219 1.29 25.92 1.11
CA LEU A 219 2.21 25.41 0.08
C LEU A 219 1.60 25.57 -1.30
N ASN A 220 2.23 26.39 -2.13
CA ASN A 220 1.83 26.49 -3.53
C ASN A 220 2.16 25.21 -4.31
N TRP A 221 1.47 25.00 -5.43
CA TRP A 221 1.64 23.79 -6.23
C TRP A 221 3.06 23.57 -6.75
N GLU A 222 3.85 24.62 -6.99
CA GLU A 222 5.26 24.49 -7.38
C GLU A 222 6.12 23.84 -6.28
N LYS A 223 5.92 24.25 -5.03
CA LYS A 223 6.60 23.65 -3.87
C LYS A 223 6.14 22.21 -3.66
N VAL A 224 4.84 21.95 -3.78
CA VAL A 224 4.27 20.60 -3.67
C VAL A 224 4.88 19.67 -4.72
N ALA A 225 4.93 20.08 -5.99
CA ALA A 225 5.51 19.29 -7.08
C ALA A 225 7.00 18.96 -6.83
N LYS A 226 7.81 19.94 -6.40
CA LYS A 226 9.22 19.71 -6.07
C LYS A 226 9.39 18.72 -4.91
N ARG A 227 8.53 18.83 -3.90
CA ARG A 227 8.55 17.98 -2.72
C ARG A 227 8.18 16.54 -3.04
N ILE A 228 7.08 16.33 -3.77
CA ILE A 228 6.67 15.01 -4.26
C ILE A 228 7.76 14.41 -5.15
N THR A 229 8.35 15.18 -6.06
CA THR A 229 9.48 14.70 -6.89
C THR A 229 10.64 14.19 -6.03
N SER A 230 11.01 14.92 -4.97
CA SER A 230 12.06 14.51 -4.03
C SER A 230 11.69 13.24 -3.25
N LEU A 231 10.43 13.10 -2.81
CA LEU A 231 9.94 11.91 -2.12
C LEU A 231 9.95 10.68 -3.03
N VAL A 232 9.52 10.82 -4.29
CA VAL A 232 9.53 9.75 -5.29
C VAL A 232 10.97 9.32 -5.60
N GLN A 233 11.87 10.26 -5.87
CA GLN A 233 13.29 9.97 -6.14
C GLN A 233 14.01 9.27 -4.97
N LYS A 234 13.61 9.58 -3.73
CA LYS A 234 14.15 8.94 -2.53
C LYS A 234 13.48 7.62 -2.17
N GLY A 235 12.47 7.18 -2.93
CA GLY A 235 11.69 5.98 -2.63
C GLY A 235 10.87 6.09 -1.32
N ARG A 236 10.49 7.32 -0.93
CA ARG A 236 9.74 7.61 0.32
C ARG A 236 8.27 7.97 0.10
N TYR A 237 7.80 7.97 -1.16
CA TYR A 237 6.42 8.34 -1.47
C TYR A 237 5.42 7.19 -1.25
N LEU A 238 5.81 5.97 -1.63
CA LEU A 238 5.06 4.74 -1.37
C LEU A 238 5.70 3.97 -0.21
N THR A 239 4.89 3.32 0.61
CA THR A 239 5.38 2.30 1.54
C THR A 239 5.78 1.04 0.77
N GLU A 240 6.60 0.17 1.37
CA GLU A 240 7.01 -1.09 0.73
C GLU A 240 5.81 -1.95 0.29
N GLN A 241 4.75 -1.98 1.09
CA GLN A 241 3.53 -2.72 0.76
C GLN A 241 2.77 -2.09 -0.42
N GLU A 242 2.66 -0.77 -0.45
CA GLU A 242 1.99 -0.06 -1.56
C GLU A 242 2.81 -0.14 -2.85
N GLN A 243 4.13 -0.12 -2.76
CA GLN A 243 5.03 -0.32 -3.90
C GLN A 243 4.82 -1.72 -4.48
N ALA A 244 4.82 -2.77 -3.65
CA ALA A 244 4.58 -4.14 -4.12
C ALA A 244 3.20 -4.30 -4.77
N GLN A 245 2.16 -3.63 -4.25
CA GLN A 245 0.83 -3.60 -4.86
C GLN A 245 0.85 -2.88 -6.21
N TYR A 246 1.53 -1.74 -6.29
CA TYR A 246 1.68 -0.99 -7.53
C TYR A 246 2.40 -1.82 -8.61
N ASP A 247 3.54 -2.44 -8.25
CA ASP A 247 4.32 -3.26 -9.17
C ASP A 247 3.52 -4.45 -9.68
N LYS A 248 2.71 -5.08 -8.80
CA LYS A 248 1.78 -6.13 -9.19
C LYS A 248 0.74 -5.65 -10.20
N ILE A 249 0.12 -4.49 -9.96
CA ILE A 249 -0.88 -3.91 -10.88
C ILE A 249 -0.23 -3.56 -12.24
N GLN A 250 1.01 -3.07 -12.24
CA GLN A 250 1.72 -2.78 -13.50
C GLN A 250 2.06 -4.06 -14.26
N ALA A 251 2.56 -5.10 -13.59
CA ALA A 251 2.81 -6.39 -14.22
C ALA A 251 1.54 -7.02 -14.82
N GLU A 252 0.39 -6.91 -14.12
CA GLU A 252 -0.90 -7.36 -14.63
C GLU A 252 -1.36 -6.54 -15.85
N LYS A 253 -1.09 -5.24 -15.88
CA LYS A 253 -1.39 -4.38 -17.03
C LYS A 253 -0.50 -4.69 -18.23
N GLU A 254 0.81 -4.85 -18.03
CA GLU A 254 1.75 -5.24 -19.08
C GLU A 254 1.35 -6.59 -19.68
N LEU A 255 0.99 -7.56 -18.84
CA LEU A 255 0.49 -8.86 -19.31
C LEU A 255 -0.83 -8.71 -20.10
N ALA A 256 -1.76 -7.88 -19.65
CA ALA A 256 -3.01 -7.62 -20.36
C ALA A 256 -2.80 -6.87 -21.69
N GLU A 257 -1.81 -5.98 -21.76
CA GLU A 257 -1.41 -5.30 -23.00
C GLU A 257 -0.71 -6.26 -23.95
N GLU A 258 0.17 -7.14 -23.46
CA GLU A 258 0.78 -8.23 -24.24
C GLU A 258 -0.29 -9.18 -24.80
N ASP A 259 -1.23 -9.63 -23.97
CA ASP A 259 -2.37 -10.46 -24.39
C ASP A 259 -3.22 -9.73 -25.45
N ALA A 260 -3.47 -8.43 -25.28
CA ALA A 260 -4.23 -7.63 -26.25
C ALA A 260 -3.48 -7.42 -27.57
N ILE A 261 -2.16 -7.24 -27.53
CA ILE A 261 -1.29 -7.14 -28.72
C ILE A 261 -1.22 -8.50 -29.42
N GLN A 262 -1.10 -9.60 -28.68
CA GLN A 262 -1.10 -10.96 -29.23
C GLN A 262 -2.46 -11.30 -29.85
N ALA A 263 -3.58 -10.87 -29.25
CA ALA A 263 -4.92 -10.99 -29.82
C ALA A 263 -5.16 -10.10 -31.05
N GLN A 264 -4.31 -9.09 -31.30
CA GLN A 264 -4.39 -8.18 -32.47
C GLN A 264 -3.35 -8.48 -33.55
N GLN A 265 -2.42 -9.42 -33.34
CA GLN A 265 -1.62 -9.94 -34.44
C GLN A 265 -2.53 -10.67 -35.43
N PRO A 266 -2.48 -10.36 -36.75
CA PRO A 266 -3.13 -11.22 -37.72
C PRO A 266 -2.46 -12.59 -37.59
N GLU A 267 -3.24 -13.63 -37.31
CA GLU A 267 -2.79 -15.00 -37.49
C GLU A 267 -2.20 -15.08 -38.91
N VAL A 268 -0.88 -15.20 -39.01
CA VAL A 268 -0.23 -15.71 -40.21
C VAL A 268 -0.56 -17.20 -40.21
N GLU A 269 -1.79 -17.53 -40.60
CA GLU A 269 -2.14 -18.88 -41.00
C GLU A 269 -1.32 -19.19 -42.25
N GLU A 270 -0.46 -20.19 -42.14
CA GLU A 270 0.22 -20.82 -43.27
C GLU A 270 -0.78 -21.07 -44.40
N GLU A 271 -0.45 -20.58 -45.61
CA GLU A 271 -1.18 -20.84 -46.85
C GLU A 271 -1.19 -22.34 -47.15
N THR A 272 -2.15 -23.05 -46.58
CA THR A 272 -2.80 -24.14 -47.29
C THR A 272 -4.01 -23.53 -47.98
N PRO A 273 -4.21 -23.74 -49.31
CA PRO A 273 -5.30 -23.08 -50.00
C PRO A 273 -6.63 -23.55 -49.40
N LYS A 274 -7.32 -22.65 -48.68
CA LYS A 274 -8.67 -22.90 -48.19
C LYS A 274 -9.55 -23.22 -49.39
N PRO A 275 -10.27 -24.36 -49.39
CA PRO A 275 -11.12 -24.73 -50.51
C PRO A 275 -12.13 -23.62 -50.76
N THR A 276 -12.25 -23.22 -52.01
CA THR A 276 -13.19 -22.17 -52.43
C THR A 276 -14.62 -22.60 -52.10
N LEU A 277 -15.53 -21.64 -51.93
CA LEU A 277 -16.96 -21.91 -51.71
C LEU A 277 -17.55 -22.87 -52.77
N ARG A 278 -16.99 -22.84 -53.99
CA ARG A 278 -17.34 -23.78 -55.05
C ARG A 278 -16.92 -25.21 -54.73
N GLU A 279 -15.69 -25.42 -54.27
CA GLU A 279 -15.17 -26.74 -53.91
C GLU A 279 -15.89 -27.32 -52.69
N GLN A 280 -16.15 -26.50 -51.67
CA GLN A 280 -16.96 -26.91 -50.51
C GLN A 280 -18.40 -27.29 -50.93
N PHE A 281 -18.99 -26.57 -51.89
CA PHE A 281 -20.30 -26.91 -52.44
C PHE A 281 -20.30 -28.26 -53.16
N GLU A 282 -19.32 -28.52 -54.02
CA GLU A 282 -19.20 -29.80 -54.72
C GLU A 282 -18.93 -30.97 -53.75
N GLN A 283 -18.24 -30.71 -52.64
CA GLN A 283 -18.00 -31.70 -51.59
C GLN A 283 -19.29 -32.07 -50.83
N TYR A 284 -20.08 -31.08 -50.41
CA TYR A 284 -21.24 -31.32 -49.53
C TYR A 284 -22.54 -31.64 -50.27
N LYS A 285 -22.69 -31.17 -51.52
CA LYS A 285 -23.87 -31.48 -52.36
C LYS A 285 -24.20 -32.99 -52.42
N PRO A 286 -23.28 -33.91 -52.77
CA PRO A 286 -23.62 -35.33 -52.86
C PRO A 286 -24.04 -35.94 -51.52
N VAL A 287 -23.47 -35.48 -50.41
CA VAL A 287 -23.82 -35.94 -49.05
C VAL A 287 -25.27 -35.58 -48.72
N VAL A 288 -25.64 -34.32 -48.97
CA VAL A 288 -26.99 -33.83 -48.70
C VAL A 288 -28.00 -34.46 -49.68
N THR A 289 -27.64 -34.60 -50.96
CA THR A 289 -28.46 -35.29 -51.98
C THR A 289 -28.77 -36.74 -51.58
N ALA A 290 -27.78 -37.49 -51.10
CA ALA A 290 -27.98 -38.85 -50.62
C ALA A 290 -28.91 -38.88 -49.39
N ALA A 291 -28.66 -38.02 -48.40
CA ALA A 291 -29.44 -37.97 -47.17
C ALA A 291 -30.92 -37.61 -47.42
N ILE A 292 -31.21 -36.62 -48.27
CA ILE A 292 -32.60 -36.26 -48.56
C ILE A 292 -33.31 -37.30 -49.42
N SER A 293 -32.58 -38.08 -50.23
CA SER A 293 -33.17 -39.14 -51.05
C SER A 293 -33.74 -40.29 -50.21
N GLU A 294 -33.32 -40.39 -48.94
CA GLU A 294 -33.82 -41.35 -47.96
C GLU A 294 -34.85 -40.75 -46.99
N ASP A 295 -35.10 -39.43 -47.05
CA ASP A 295 -36.05 -38.75 -46.15
C ASP A 295 -37.49 -39.21 -46.42
N ALA A 296 -38.13 -39.79 -45.41
CA ALA A 296 -39.44 -40.42 -45.55
C ALA A 296 -40.55 -39.43 -45.97
N ALA A 297 -40.53 -38.20 -45.45
CA ALA A 297 -41.55 -37.20 -45.76
C ALA A 297 -41.38 -36.67 -47.19
N TYR A 298 -40.14 -36.39 -47.59
CA TYR A 298 -39.84 -35.93 -48.96
C TYR A 298 -40.13 -37.00 -50.01
N ARG A 299 -39.73 -38.26 -49.77
CA ARG A 299 -40.04 -39.38 -50.69
C ARG A 299 -41.55 -39.59 -50.86
N ASN A 300 -42.32 -39.51 -49.77
CA ASN A 300 -43.77 -39.62 -49.81
C ASN A 300 -44.39 -38.49 -50.65
N ALA A 301 -43.95 -37.25 -50.43
CA ALA A 301 -44.40 -36.10 -51.20
C ALA A 301 -44.04 -36.21 -52.70
N CYS A 302 -42.85 -36.71 -53.02
CA CYS A 302 -42.43 -36.97 -54.41
C CYS A 302 -43.30 -38.02 -55.11
N GLY A 303 -43.78 -39.06 -54.42
CA GLY A 303 -44.61 -40.11 -55.03
C GLY A 303 -46.11 -39.79 -55.07
N HIS A 304 -46.62 -39.01 -54.12
CA HIS A 304 -48.05 -38.93 -53.84
C HIS A 304 -48.62 -37.51 -53.71
N SER A 305 -47.84 -36.46 -53.99
CA SER A 305 -48.29 -35.06 -53.93
C SER A 305 -47.99 -34.29 -55.21
N ASP A 306 -48.43 -33.03 -55.27
CA ASP A 306 -48.05 -32.10 -56.32
C ASP A 306 -46.61 -31.59 -56.15
N HIS A 307 -46.08 -30.99 -57.21
CA HIS A 307 -44.70 -30.51 -57.24
C HIS A 307 -44.43 -29.46 -56.15
N GLU A 308 -45.39 -28.56 -55.89
CA GLU A 308 -45.24 -27.53 -54.88
C GLU A 308 -45.08 -28.13 -53.48
N ASN A 309 -45.90 -29.11 -53.10
CA ASN A 309 -45.76 -29.78 -51.81
C ASN A 309 -44.45 -30.58 -51.71
N ALA A 310 -44.02 -31.22 -52.80
CA ALA A 310 -42.73 -31.91 -52.84
C ALA A 310 -41.55 -30.94 -52.65
N VAL A 311 -41.60 -29.73 -53.19
CA VAL A 311 -40.57 -28.71 -52.98
C VAL A 311 -40.55 -28.22 -51.51
N ILE A 312 -41.72 -28.06 -50.88
CA ILE A 312 -41.80 -27.69 -49.46
C ILE A 312 -41.16 -28.77 -48.58
N GLU A 313 -41.55 -30.03 -48.77
CA GLU A 313 -40.99 -31.16 -48.02
C GLU A 313 -39.51 -31.38 -48.33
N GLY A 314 -39.07 -31.14 -49.56
CA GLY A 314 -37.66 -31.18 -49.96
C GLY A 314 -36.83 -30.12 -49.24
N ASN A 315 -37.36 -28.91 -49.11
CA ASN A 315 -36.69 -27.86 -48.33
C ASN A 315 -36.62 -28.21 -46.84
N ALA A 316 -37.64 -28.86 -46.28
CA ALA A 316 -37.59 -29.36 -44.92
C ALA A 316 -36.56 -30.49 -44.76
N ALA A 317 -36.48 -31.41 -45.74
CA ALA A 317 -35.51 -32.51 -45.75
C ALA A 317 -34.06 -32.01 -45.84
N VAL A 318 -33.76 -31.01 -46.69
CA VAL A 318 -32.41 -30.41 -46.76
C VAL A 318 -32.00 -29.82 -45.41
N ARG A 319 -32.90 -29.11 -44.73
CA ARG A 319 -32.65 -28.58 -43.37
C ARG A 319 -32.33 -29.70 -42.38
N ARG A 320 -33.13 -30.77 -42.38
CA ARG A 320 -32.92 -31.93 -41.51
C ARG A 320 -31.60 -32.63 -41.80
N ALA A 321 -31.27 -32.84 -43.07
CA ALA A 321 -30.03 -33.49 -43.51
C ALA A 321 -28.80 -32.70 -43.07
N VAL A 322 -28.81 -31.37 -43.24
CA VAL A 322 -27.68 -30.51 -42.85
C VAL A 322 -27.51 -30.48 -41.33
N LEU A 323 -28.57 -30.17 -40.58
CA LEU A 323 -28.49 -30.08 -39.12
C LEU A 323 -28.25 -31.45 -38.45
N GLY A 324 -28.64 -32.55 -39.10
CA GLY A 324 -28.41 -33.91 -38.63
C GLY A 324 -27.04 -34.51 -38.98
N SER A 325 -26.27 -33.86 -39.88
CA SER A 325 -25.00 -34.38 -40.39
C SER A 325 -23.87 -34.47 -39.34
N LYS A 326 -24.01 -33.75 -38.21
CA LYS A 326 -22.97 -33.53 -37.17
C LYS A 326 -21.68 -32.90 -37.70
N ASP A 327 -21.67 -32.45 -38.96
CA ASP A 327 -20.55 -31.74 -39.57
C ASP A 327 -20.67 -30.24 -39.26
N MET A 328 -19.80 -29.77 -38.37
CA MET A 328 -19.81 -28.39 -37.90
C MET A 328 -19.48 -27.39 -39.01
N GLU A 329 -18.69 -27.79 -40.02
CA GLU A 329 -18.33 -26.92 -41.14
C GLU A 329 -19.53 -26.76 -42.08
N LEU A 330 -20.21 -27.86 -42.42
CA LEU A 330 -21.43 -27.83 -43.22
C LEU A 330 -22.56 -27.03 -42.53
N ILE A 331 -22.75 -27.22 -41.22
CA ILE A 331 -23.75 -26.47 -40.44
C ILE A 331 -23.42 -24.97 -40.46
N ARG A 332 -22.15 -24.61 -40.27
CA ARG A 332 -21.70 -23.20 -40.31
C ARG A 332 -21.87 -22.59 -41.69
N LEU A 333 -21.45 -23.27 -42.77
CA LEU A 333 -21.63 -22.82 -44.14
C LEU A 333 -23.11 -22.62 -44.50
N TYR A 334 -23.97 -23.53 -44.06
CA TYR A 334 -25.41 -23.45 -44.29
C TYR A 334 -26.08 -22.31 -43.50
N SER A 335 -25.61 -22.03 -42.28
CA SER A 335 -26.10 -20.92 -41.45
C SER A 335 -25.63 -19.57 -41.97
N ASP A 336 -24.32 -19.43 -42.17
CA ASP A 336 -23.65 -18.14 -42.26
C ASP A 336 -23.51 -17.64 -43.71
N VAL A 337 -23.64 -18.52 -44.72
CA VAL A 337 -23.48 -18.16 -46.13
C VAL A 337 -24.80 -18.34 -46.91
N PRO A 338 -25.58 -17.28 -47.13
CA PRO A 338 -26.88 -17.34 -47.80
C PRO A 338 -26.81 -17.94 -49.21
N GLU A 339 -25.75 -17.64 -49.97
CA GLU A 339 -25.57 -18.12 -51.33
C GLU A 339 -25.41 -19.65 -51.37
N PHE A 340 -24.62 -20.21 -50.46
CA PHE A 340 -24.43 -21.66 -50.32
C PHE A 340 -25.76 -22.33 -49.97
N ARG A 341 -26.48 -21.80 -48.98
CA ARG A 341 -27.79 -22.33 -48.54
C ARG A 341 -28.79 -22.33 -49.70
N GLN A 342 -28.99 -21.20 -50.37
CA GLN A 342 -29.96 -21.09 -51.46
C GLN A 342 -29.64 -22.02 -52.63
N ARG A 343 -28.35 -22.09 -53.01
CA ARG A 343 -27.88 -22.95 -54.09
C ARG A 343 -28.06 -24.44 -53.73
N LEU A 344 -27.79 -24.82 -52.49
CA LEU A 344 -27.91 -26.21 -52.01
C LEU A 344 -29.37 -26.67 -52.08
N HIS A 345 -30.30 -25.87 -51.56
CA HIS A 345 -31.73 -26.16 -51.63
C HIS A 345 -32.22 -26.37 -53.06
N ARG A 346 -31.84 -25.47 -53.97
CA ARG A 346 -32.26 -25.53 -55.37
C ARG A 346 -31.69 -26.75 -56.08
N GLU A 347 -30.36 -26.90 -56.11
CA GLU A 347 -29.72 -27.93 -56.93
C GLU A 347 -30.02 -29.35 -56.44
N VAL A 348 -30.11 -29.56 -55.13
CA VAL A 348 -30.36 -30.88 -54.55
C VAL A 348 -31.81 -31.32 -54.81
N ILE A 349 -32.79 -30.41 -54.73
CA ILE A 349 -34.19 -30.71 -55.05
C ILE A 349 -34.38 -30.89 -56.57
N ASP A 350 -33.79 -30.02 -57.39
CA ASP A 350 -33.84 -30.11 -58.86
C ASP A 350 -33.29 -31.46 -59.35
N GLU A 351 -32.27 -32.00 -58.67
CA GLU A 351 -31.66 -33.28 -59.02
C GLU A 351 -32.45 -34.50 -58.51
N THR A 352 -33.01 -34.43 -57.30
CA THR A 352 -33.63 -35.59 -56.64
C THR A 352 -35.11 -35.75 -56.97
N TYR A 353 -35.86 -34.63 -57.11
CA TYR A 353 -37.30 -34.68 -57.34
C TYR A 353 -37.68 -35.48 -58.59
N PRO A 354 -37.11 -35.25 -59.80
CA PRO A 354 -37.53 -36.01 -60.99
C PRO A 354 -37.28 -37.51 -60.85
N LYS A 355 -36.13 -37.89 -60.25
CA LYS A 355 -35.74 -39.29 -60.02
C LYS A 355 -36.69 -39.98 -59.04
N LEU A 356 -36.98 -39.34 -57.91
CA LEU A 356 -37.87 -39.88 -56.88
C LEU A 356 -39.32 -39.90 -57.36
N HIS A 357 -39.77 -38.87 -58.06
CA HIS A 357 -41.10 -38.80 -58.63
C HIS A 357 -41.33 -39.91 -59.66
N GLU A 358 -40.36 -40.17 -60.55
CA GLU A 358 -40.46 -41.27 -61.51
C GLU A 358 -40.44 -42.64 -60.83
N LEU A 359 -39.60 -42.84 -59.81
CA LEU A 359 -39.48 -44.11 -59.07
C LEU A 359 -40.70 -44.42 -58.18
N LEU A 360 -41.30 -43.40 -57.59
CA LEU A 360 -42.34 -43.54 -56.55
C LEU A 360 -43.74 -43.19 -57.04
N ARG A 361 -43.91 -42.69 -58.28
CA ARG A 361 -45.23 -42.48 -58.84
C ARG A 361 -46.01 -43.81 -58.87
N PRO A 362 -47.30 -43.82 -58.53
CA PRO A 362 -48.12 -45.02 -58.65
C PRO A 362 -48.12 -45.49 -60.11
N LEU A 363 -47.76 -46.75 -60.36
CA LEU A 363 -48.12 -47.42 -61.62
C LEU A 363 -49.65 -47.51 -61.65
N SER A 364 -50.25 -46.97 -62.71
CA SER A 364 -51.70 -46.84 -62.88
C SER A 364 -52.46 -48.14 -62.66
#